data_AF-A0A852DPC9-F1
#
_entry.id   AF-A0A852DPC9-F1
#
_cell.length_a   1.000
_cell.length_b   1.000
_cell.length_c   1.000
_cell.angle_alpha   90.00
_cell.angle_beta   90.00
_cell.angle_gamma   90.00
#
_symmetry.space_group_name_H-M   'P 1'
#
loop_
_entity.id
_entity.type
_entity.pdbx_description
1 polymer ?
#
loop_
_entity_poly.entity_id
_entity_poly.type
_entity_poly.pdbx_seq_one_letter_code
_entity_poly.pdbx_strand_id
1 'polypeptide(L)'
;PDAPRCLSDLIETFRAQLRDDPDVASAVAAIRALLGFLKQDRGETIQGLRNSLRDAIDTLSRVDSSVAVSSGGELFLRFISLTSLEYSDYSKCKEIMIERGEIFLTKVSLSRNKIAKLCHPFIRDGARILTHAYSRVVLRVLEAAVEAKKRFSVYVTESQPDEAG
;
A
#
# COMPACT_ATOMS: atom_id res chain seq x y z
N PRO A 1 14.59 9.71 27.12
CA PRO A 1 14.94 10.78 26.15
C PRO A 1 15.41 10.27 24.77
N ASP A 2 15.05 9.04 24.36
CA ASP A 2 15.53 8.41 23.12
C ASP A 2 14.38 8.02 22.18
N ALA A 3 13.58 9.00 21.77
CA ALA A 3 12.79 8.90 20.54
C ALA A 3 12.75 10.28 19.91
N PRO A 4 13.55 10.53 18.84
CA PRO A 4 12.91 10.96 17.60
C PRO A 4 13.62 10.56 16.29
N ARG A 5 14.62 9.66 16.28
CA ARG A 5 15.27 9.26 15.00
C ARG A 5 14.42 8.30 14.16
N CYS A 6 13.72 7.35 14.79
CA CYS A 6 13.01 6.30 14.05
C CYS A 6 11.75 6.79 13.28
N LEU A 7 11.00 7.76 13.83
CA LEU A 7 9.77 8.27 13.20
C LEU A 7 10.04 9.32 12.13
N SER A 8 11.08 10.15 12.26
CA SER A 8 11.50 11.05 11.18
C SER A 8 11.94 10.26 9.96
N ASP A 9 12.75 9.21 10.18
CA ASP A 9 13.28 8.35 9.13
C ASP A 9 12.14 7.58 8.42
N LEU A 10 11.10 7.18 9.17
CA LEU A 10 9.87 6.60 8.62
C LEU A 10 9.16 7.56 7.66
N ILE A 11 8.94 8.81 8.09
CA ILE A 11 8.27 9.83 7.27
C ILE A 11 9.10 10.15 6.02
N GLU A 12 10.42 10.29 6.16
CA GLU A 12 11.30 10.53 5.03
C GLU A 12 11.28 9.36 4.04
N THR A 13 11.33 8.13 4.54
CA THR A 13 11.24 6.92 3.71
C THR A 13 9.92 6.87 2.95
N PHE A 14 8.80 7.18 3.61
CA PHE A 14 7.49 7.24 2.98
C PHE A 14 7.42 8.31 1.88
N ARG A 15 7.88 9.54 2.19
CA ARG A 15 7.88 10.65 1.22
C ARG A 15 8.82 10.41 0.04
N ALA A 16 10.00 9.84 0.28
CA ALA A 16 10.95 9.52 -0.77
C ALA A 16 10.33 8.55 -1.78
N GLN A 17 9.67 7.49 -1.31
CA GLN A 17 8.99 6.53 -2.19
C GLN A 17 7.92 7.16 -3.07
N LEU A 18 7.14 8.10 -2.54
CA LEU A 18 6.11 8.80 -3.31
C LEU A 18 6.70 9.81 -4.32
N ARG A 19 7.89 10.35 -4.06
CA ARG A 19 8.59 11.24 -5.00
C ARG A 19 9.30 10.47 -6.10
N ASP A 20 9.97 9.37 -5.74
CA ASP A 20 10.83 8.61 -6.64
C ASP A 20 10.02 7.77 -7.63
N ASP A 21 8.84 7.28 -7.21
CA ASP A 21 7.93 6.53 -8.07
C ASP A 21 6.47 7.01 -7.90
N PRO A 22 5.97 7.89 -8.79
CA PRO A 22 4.59 8.37 -8.74
C PRO A 22 3.56 7.27 -9.02
N ASP A 23 3.97 6.12 -9.58
CA ASP A 23 3.06 4.99 -9.79
C ASP A 23 2.88 4.13 -8.53
N VAL A 24 3.64 4.39 -7.45
CA VAL A 24 3.44 3.73 -6.15
C VAL A 24 2.20 4.28 -5.45
N ALA A 25 1.28 3.39 -5.09
CA ALA A 25 0.10 3.75 -4.30
C ALA A 25 0.49 4.12 -2.87
N SER A 26 -0.16 5.13 -2.27
CA SER A 26 0.13 5.57 -0.89
C SER A 26 0.10 4.42 0.12
N ALA A 27 -0.87 3.50 0.01
CA ALA A 27 -0.92 2.31 0.85
C ALA A 27 0.32 1.42 0.71
N VAL A 28 0.82 1.19 -0.52
CA VAL A 28 2.03 0.38 -0.78
C VAL A 28 3.26 1.06 -0.18
N ALA A 29 3.38 2.38 -0.35
CA ALA A 29 4.47 3.15 0.25
C ALA A 29 4.44 3.07 1.78
N ALA A 30 3.26 3.21 2.39
CA ALA A 30 3.09 3.10 3.83
C ALA A 30 3.48 1.70 4.34
N ILE A 31 3.01 0.63 3.68
CA ILE A 31 3.36 -0.75 4.04
C ILE A 31 4.88 -0.98 3.95
N ARG A 32 5.53 -0.48 2.90
CA ARG A 32 6.99 -0.62 2.74
C ARG A 32 7.75 0.12 3.84
N ALA A 33 7.30 1.33 4.20
CA ALA A 33 7.88 2.10 5.30
C ALA A 33 7.69 1.39 6.66
N LEU A 34 6.49 0.88 6.95
CA LEU A 34 6.19 0.11 8.16
C LEU A 34 6.99 -1.20 8.25
N LEU A 35 7.21 -1.87 7.12
CA LEU A 35 8.06 -3.06 7.06
C LEU A 35 9.54 -2.73 7.33
N GLY A 36 10.02 -1.59 6.81
CA GLY A 36 11.35 -1.06 7.15
C GLY A 36 11.48 -0.77 8.64
N PHE A 37 10.49 -0.10 9.22
CA PHE A 37 10.41 0.17 10.66
C PHE A 37 10.41 -1.12 11.50
N LEU A 38 9.61 -2.11 11.11
CA LEU A 38 9.59 -3.43 11.75
C LEU A 38 10.96 -4.12 11.73
N LYS A 39 11.69 -4.06 10.62
CA LYS A 39 13.03 -4.65 10.52
C LYS A 39 14.02 -4.00 11.48
N GLN A 40 13.94 -2.68 11.62
CA GLN A 40 14.86 -1.89 12.45
C GLN A 40 14.51 -1.89 13.95
N ASP A 41 13.31 -2.35 14.33
CA ASP A 41 12.88 -2.38 15.74
C ASP A 41 13.89 -3.14 16.63
N ARG A 42 14.14 -2.60 17.82
CA ARG A 42 15.04 -3.22 18.82
C ARG A 42 14.32 -3.48 20.15
N GLY A 43 12.99 -3.55 20.11
CA GLY A 43 12.19 -3.85 21.29
C GLY A 43 12.40 -5.27 21.79
N GLU A 44 11.79 -5.57 22.94
CA GLU A 44 11.92 -6.88 23.60
C GLU A 44 10.57 -7.60 23.74
N THR A 45 9.46 -6.91 23.42
CA THR A 45 8.11 -7.46 23.62
C THR A 45 7.23 -7.27 22.37
N ILE A 46 6.39 -8.27 22.10
CA ILE A 46 5.45 -8.25 20.97
C ILE A 46 4.39 -7.16 21.15
N GLN A 47 3.92 -6.96 22.39
CA GLN A 47 2.97 -5.89 22.69
C GLN A 47 3.59 -4.51 22.48
N GLY A 48 4.85 -4.31 22.89
CA GLY A 48 5.60 -3.09 22.64
C GLY A 48 5.75 -2.81 21.15
N LEU A 49 6.20 -3.80 20.38
CA LEU A 49 6.32 -3.69 18.92
C LEU A 49 4.98 -3.36 18.24
N ARG A 50 3.88 -4.00 18.67
CA ARG A 50 2.54 -3.73 18.14
C ARG A 50 2.10 -2.30 18.42
N ASN A 51 2.36 -1.77 19.62
CA ASN A 51 2.07 -0.38 19.96
C ASN A 51 2.91 0.57 19.10
N SER A 52 4.22 0.34 18.98
CA SER A 52 5.12 1.15 18.14
C SER A 52 4.69 1.18 16.67
N LEU A 53 4.24 0.04 16.12
CA LEU A 53 3.73 -0.02 14.74
C LEU A 53 2.42 0.75 14.58
N ARG A 54 1.53 0.73 15.58
CA ARG A 54 0.30 1.51 15.57
C ARG A 54 0.60 3.01 15.61
N ASP A 55 1.54 3.43 16.45
CA ASP A 55 1.99 4.82 16.51
C ASP A 55 2.62 5.26 15.18
N ALA A 56 3.36 4.36 14.52
CA ALA A 56 3.90 4.59 13.17
C ALA A 56 2.79 4.74 12.12
N ILE A 57 1.73 3.92 12.16
CA ILE A 57 0.56 4.03 11.27
C ILE A 57 -0.15 5.37 11.49
N ASP A 58 -0.37 5.76 12.75
CA ASP A 58 -1.00 7.03 13.10
C ASP A 58 -0.15 8.22 12.64
N THR A 59 1.18 8.08 12.71
CA THR A 59 2.12 9.10 12.21
C THR A 59 2.02 9.26 10.69
N LEU A 60 2.04 8.15 9.94
CA LEU A 60 1.90 8.19 8.47
C LEU A 60 0.54 8.75 8.04
N SER A 61 -0.53 8.40 8.76
CA SER A 61 -1.89 8.86 8.48
C SER A 61 -2.09 10.37 8.71
N ARG A 62 -1.22 11.01 9.50
CA ARG A 62 -1.19 12.48 9.63
C ARG A 62 -0.42 13.15 8.51
N VAL A 63 0.50 12.44 7.86
CA VAL A 63 1.30 12.96 6.73
C VAL A 63 0.51 12.87 5.42
N ASP A 64 -0.22 11.78 5.22
CA ASP A 64 -1.12 11.58 4.08
C ASP A 64 -2.52 11.25 4.62
N SER A 65 -3.48 12.15 4.35
CA SER A 65 -4.86 12.05 4.82
C SER A 65 -5.69 11.00 4.08
N SER A 66 -5.10 10.29 3.11
CA SER A 66 -5.75 9.19 2.42
C SER A 66 -6.10 8.07 3.39
N VAL A 67 -7.37 7.65 3.38
CA VAL A 67 -7.83 6.46 4.12
C VAL A 67 -7.07 5.19 3.72
N ALA A 68 -6.41 5.20 2.55
CA ALA A 68 -5.59 4.08 2.08
C ALA A 68 -4.38 3.81 2.99
N VAL A 69 -3.80 4.85 3.59
CA VAL A 69 -2.65 4.72 4.50
C VAL A 69 -3.08 4.08 5.82
N SER A 70 -4.13 4.60 6.44
CA SER A 70 -4.65 4.07 7.71
C SER A 70 -5.19 2.64 7.55
N SER A 71 -6.03 2.40 6.54
CA SER A 71 -6.58 1.07 6.27
C SER A 71 -5.50 0.06 5.85
N GLY A 72 -4.56 0.46 4.99
CA GLY A 72 -3.44 -0.39 4.57
C GLY A 72 -2.51 -0.75 5.73
N GLY A 73 -2.22 0.21 6.60
CA GLY A 73 -1.43 0.00 7.81
C GLY A 73 -2.09 -0.95 8.80
N GLU A 74 -3.38 -0.77 9.09
CA GLU A 74 -4.12 -1.66 10.00
C GLU A 74 -4.26 -3.08 9.44
N LEU A 75 -4.53 -3.24 8.14
CA LEU A 75 -4.55 -4.55 7.48
C LEU A 75 -3.18 -5.22 7.54
N PHE A 76 -2.11 -4.47 7.31
CA PHE A 76 -0.75 -4.97 7.44
C PHE A 76 -0.47 -5.45 8.86
N LEU A 77 -0.73 -4.61 9.88
CA LEU A 77 -0.54 -4.95 11.29
C LEU A 77 -1.32 -6.21 11.67
N ARG A 78 -2.59 -6.29 11.26
CA ARG A 78 -3.43 -7.47 11.49
C ARG A 78 -2.86 -8.71 10.83
N PHE A 79 -2.35 -8.59 9.60
CA PHE A 79 -1.84 -9.71 8.82
C PHE A 79 -0.56 -10.29 9.44
N ILE A 80 0.38 -9.43 9.87
CA ILE A 80 1.64 -9.88 10.46
C ILE A 80 1.44 -10.42 11.89
N SER A 81 0.48 -9.87 12.65
CA SER A 81 0.25 -10.26 14.04
C SER A 81 -0.65 -11.49 14.22
N LEU A 82 -1.24 -12.04 13.15
CA LEU A 82 -2.23 -13.11 13.26
C LEU A 82 -1.62 -14.43 13.77
N THR A 83 -0.38 -14.73 13.41
CA THR A 83 0.30 -16.00 13.78
C THR A 83 1.44 -15.81 14.78
N SER A 84 1.74 -14.58 15.19
CA SER A 84 2.83 -14.28 16.12
C SER A 84 2.51 -14.61 17.59
N LEU A 85 1.28 -15.07 17.88
CA LEU A 85 0.83 -15.36 19.24
C LEU A 85 1.15 -16.81 19.69
N GLU A 86 1.68 -17.65 18.79
CA GLU A 86 1.92 -19.07 19.06
C GLU A 86 3.32 -19.37 19.62
N TYR A 87 4.22 -18.37 19.66
CA TYR A 87 5.61 -18.56 20.08
C TYR A 87 6.00 -17.65 21.26
N SER A 88 6.75 -18.20 22.20
CA SER A 88 7.24 -17.48 23.39
C SER A 88 8.52 -16.68 23.15
N ASP A 89 9.20 -16.90 22.02
CA ASP A 89 10.47 -16.23 21.67
C ASP A 89 10.21 -15.01 20.79
N TYR A 90 10.52 -13.82 21.32
CA TYR A 90 10.36 -12.55 20.61
C TYR A 90 11.12 -12.52 19.28
N SER A 91 12.36 -13.06 19.24
CA SER A 91 13.21 -13.00 18.05
C SER A 91 12.57 -13.77 16.90
N LYS A 92 12.09 -14.99 17.18
CA LYS A 92 11.37 -15.82 16.20
C LYS A 92 10.06 -15.18 15.77
N CYS A 93 9.29 -14.62 16.70
CA CYS A 93 8.06 -13.91 16.37
C CYS A 93 8.32 -12.73 15.42
N LYS A 94 9.36 -11.94 15.68
CA LYS A 94 9.74 -10.81 14.84
C LYS A 94 10.15 -11.27 13.43
N GLU A 95 10.93 -12.34 13.33
CA GLU A 95 11.31 -12.93 12.04
C GLU A 95 10.09 -13.35 11.22
N ILE A 96 9.15 -14.08 11.84
CA ILE A 96 7.88 -14.48 11.21
C ILE A 96 7.05 -13.26 10.79
N MET A 97 6.99 -12.22 11.62
CA MET A 97 6.28 -10.99 11.28
C MET A 97 6.90 -10.28 10.06
N ILE A 98 8.23 -10.28 9.93
CA ILE A 98 8.94 -9.72 8.78
C ILE A 98 8.64 -10.54 7.53
N GLU A 99 8.76 -11.87 7.59
CA GLU A 99 8.47 -12.76 6.46
C GLU A 99 7.04 -12.56 5.95
N ARG A 100 6.07 -12.55 6.86
CA ARG A 100 4.67 -12.26 6.54
C ARG A 100 4.50 -10.86 5.95
N GLY A 101 5.23 -9.88 6.47
CA GLY A 101 5.22 -8.52 5.95
C GLY A 101 5.68 -8.44 4.50
N GLU A 102 6.74 -9.16 4.13
CA GLU A 102 7.22 -9.26 2.74
C GLU A 102 6.20 -9.94 1.82
N ILE A 103 5.57 -11.02 2.30
CA ILE A 103 4.50 -11.72 1.56
C ILE A 103 3.32 -10.76 1.33
N PHE A 104 2.92 -10.00 2.35
CA PHE A 104 1.84 -9.03 2.24
C PHE A 104 2.18 -7.93 1.23
N LEU A 105 3.37 -7.32 1.35
CA LEU A 105 3.83 -6.28 0.44
C LEU A 105 3.87 -6.77 -1.01
N THR A 106 4.37 -7.99 -1.24
CA THR A 106 4.39 -8.61 -2.58
C THR A 106 2.99 -8.77 -3.13
N LYS A 107 2.05 -9.29 -2.33
CA LYS A 107 0.65 -9.49 -2.75
C LYS A 107 -0.03 -8.17 -3.12
N VAL A 108 0.13 -7.13 -2.29
CA VAL A 108 -0.47 -5.81 -2.54
C VAL A 108 0.16 -5.17 -3.77
N SER A 109 1.48 -5.29 -3.95
CA SER A 109 2.18 -4.72 -5.13
C SER A 109 1.73 -5.36 -6.44
N LEU A 110 1.47 -6.68 -6.46
CA LEU A 110 1.01 -7.39 -7.65
C LEU A 110 -0.49 -7.26 -7.92
N SER A 111 -1.26 -6.73 -6.96
CA SER A 111 -2.73 -6.69 -7.03
C SER A 111 -3.24 -5.91 -8.24
N ARG A 112 -2.59 -4.79 -8.61
CA ARG A 112 -2.98 -3.96 -9.75
C ARG A 112 -2.94 -4.74 -11.07
N ASN A 113 -1.85 -5.47 -11.32
CA ASN A 113 -1.70 -6.29 -12.53
C ASN A 113 -2.69 -7.45 -12.55
N LYS A 114 -2.99 -8.02 -11.38
CA LYS A 114 -4.02 -9.06 -11.24
C LYS A 114 -5.41 -8.51 -11.58
N ILE A 115 -5.75 -7.31 -11.10
CA ILE A 115 -7.01 -6.63 -11.43
C ILE A 115 -7.10 -6.38 -12.93
N ALA A 116 -6.06 -5.82 -13.56
CA ALA A 116 -6.03 -5.59 -15.00
C ALA A 116 -6.32 -6.86 -15.82
N LYS A 117 -5.64 -7.97 -15.51
CA LYS A 117 -5.84 -9.28 -16.14
C LYS A 117 -7.26 -9.84 -15.96
N LEU A 118 -7.88 -9.63 -14.79
CA LEU A 118 -9.22 -10.15 -14.51
C LEU A 118 -10.33 -9.24 -15.08
N CYS A 119 -10.08 -7.93 -15.18
CA CYS A 119 -11.10 -6.95 -15.56
C CYS A 119 -11.16 -6.69 -17.07
N HIS A 120 -10.03 -6.72 -17.79
CA HIS A 120 -10.03 -6.41 -19.22
C HIS A 120 -10.99 -7.27 -20.07
N PRO A 121 -11.33 -8.55 -19.72
CA PRO A 121 -12.31 -9.33 -20.48
C PRO A 121 -13.72 -8.73 -20.48
N PHE A 122 -14.10 -8.00 -19.42
CA PHE A 122 -15.43 -7.39 -19.29
C PHE A 122 -15.64 -6.16 -20.19
N ILE A 123 -14.55 -5.52 -20.63
CA ILE A 123 -14.62 -4.45 -21.63
C ILE A 123 -14.96 -5.09 -22.99
N ARG A 124 -16.06 -4.68 -23.63
CA ARG A 124 -16.46 -5.20 -24.94
C ARG A 124 -15.84 -4.36 -26.07
N ASP A 125 -15.65 -4.97 -27.24
CA ASP A 125 -15.27 -4.21 -28.44
C ASP A 125 -16.41 -3.23 -28.81
N GLY A 126 -16.04 -2.01 -29.19
CA GLY A 126 -16.95 -0.90 -29.45
C GLY A 126 -17.54 -0.22 -28.21
N ALA A 127 -17.09 -0.56 -27.00
CA ALA A 127 -17.64 0.03 -25.77
C ALA A 127 -17.38 1.54 -25.65
N ARG A 128 -18.25 2.22 -24.90
CA ARG A 128 -18.05 3.60 -24.43
C ARG A 128 -17.99 3.56 -22.91
N ILE A 129 -16.86 3.93 -22.35
CA ILE A 129 -16.57 3.86 -20.92
C ILE A 129 -16.58 5.28 -20.37
N LEU A 130 -17.14 5.48 -19.19
CA LEU A 130 -16.99 6.71 -18.40
C LEU A 130 -16.10 6.39 -17.20
N THR A 131 -15.08 7.21 -16.96
CA THR A 131 -14.25 7.13 -15.76
C THR A 131 -14.24 8.49 -15.04
N HIS A 132 -13.98 8.44 -13.74
CA HIS A 132 -13.98 9.61 -12.87
C HIS A 132 -12.60 9.74 -12.22
N ALA A 133 -11.96 10.90 -12.46
CA ALA A 133 -10.61 11.23 -12.02
C ALA A 133 -9.54 10.24 -12.50
N TYR A 134 -8.29 10.60 -12.20
CA TYR A 134 -7.16 9.76 -12.49
C TYR A 134 -7.12 8.54 -11.55
N SER A 135 -7.15 7.35 -12.14
CA SER A 135 -6.95 6.10 -11.41
C SER A 135 -5.95 5.22 -12.13
N ARG A 136 -4.80 5.00 -11.48
CA ARG A 136 -3.74 4.08 -11.95
C ARG A 136 -4.26 2.67 -12.22
N VAL A 137 -5.20 2.18 -11.40
CA VAL A 137 -5.79 0.84 -11.59
C VAL A 137 -6.67 0.82 -12.83
N VAL A 138 -7.52 1.83 -13.02
CA VAL A 138 -8.37 1.93 -14.23
C VAL A 138 -7.49 2.05 -15.47
N LEU A 139 -6.47 2.90 -15.46
CA LEU A 139 -5.53 3.05 -16.57
C LEU A 139 -4.90 1.70 -16.97
N ARG A 140 -4.38 0.92 -16.00
CA ARG A 140 -3.82 -0.42 -16.27
C ARG A 140 -4.85 -1.39 -16.85
N VAL A 141 -6.12 -1.32 -16.42
CA VAL A 141 -7.19 -2.16 -16.98
C VAL A 141 -7.49 -1.78 -18.44
N LEU A 142 -7.51 -0.48 -18.73
CA LEU A 142 -7.75 0.03 -20.10
C LEU A 142 -6.59 -0.35 -21.03
N GLU A 143 -5.34 -0.22 -20.58
CA GLU A 143 -4.16 -0.67 -21.32
C GLU A 143 -4.22 -2.16 -21.64
N ALA A 144 -4.52 -3.00 -20.65
CA ALA A 144 -4.69 -4.45 -20.86
C ALA A 144 -5.83 -4.77 -21.85
N ALA A 145 -6.88 -3.94 -21.93
CA ALA A 145 -7.94 -4.11 -22.92
C ALA A 145 -7.47 -3.74 -24.34
N VAL A 146 -6.65 -2.69 -24.49
CA VAL A 146 -6.04 -2.30 -25.77
C VAL A 146 -5.02 -3.35 -26.23
N GLU A 147 -4.19 -3.88 -25.33
CA GLU A 147 -3.25 -4.99 -25.61
C GLU A 147 -4.00 -6.25 -26.10
N ALA A 148 -5.20 -6.48 -25.57
CA ALA A 148 -6.12 -7.53 -26.03
C ALA A 148 -6.87 -7.17 -27.33
N LYS A 149 -6.44 -6.12 -28.05
CA LYS A 149 -6.95 -5.64 -29.35
C LYS A 149 -8.42 -5.21 -29.34
N LYS A 150 -8.92 -4.72 -28.22
CA LYS A 150 -10.28 -4.16 -28.11
C LYS A 150 -10.27 -2.67 -28.47
N ARG A 151 -11.28 -2.23 -29.21
CA ARG A 151 -11.51 -0.82 -29.57
C ARG A 151 -12.61 -0.27 -28.68
N PHE A 152 -12.39 0.87 -28.05
CA PHE A 152 -13.38 1.52 -27.20
C PHE A 152 -13.06 3.01 -27.11
N SER A 153 -14.00 3.79 -26.58
CA SER A 153 -13.82 5.20 -26.27
C SER A 153 -14.02 5.43 -24.78
N VAL A 154 -13.30 6.40 -24.21
CA VAL A 154 -13.34 6.71 -22.79
C VAL A 154 -13.68 8.18 -22.63
N TYR A 155 -14.72 8.48 -21.87
CA TYR A 155 -15.01 9.80 -21.34
C TYR A 155 -14.38 9.90 -19.95
N VAL A 156 -13.71 11.01 -19.68
CA VAL A 156 -13.16 11.30 -18.35
C VAL A 156 -13.78 12.58 -17.82
N THR A 157 -14.21 12.56 -16.57
CA THR A 157 -14.68 13.77 -15.90
C THR A 157 -13.51 14.69 -15.58
N GLU A 158 -13.69 16.00 -15.68
CA GLU A 158 -12.69 17.01 -15.30
C GLU A 158 -12.18 16.86 -13.86
N SER A 159 -13.03 16.39 -12.93
CA SER A 159 -12.66 16.12 -11.53
C SER A 159 -12.12 17.34 -10.80
N GLN A 160 -12.94 18.40 -10.72
CA GLN A 160 -12.70 19.52 -9.80
C GLN A 160 -12.72 19.01 -8.34
N PRO A 161 -11.89 19.57 -7.43
CA PRO A 161 -11.13 20.83 -7.58
C PRO A 161 -9.69 20.70 -8.08
N ASP A 162 -9.15 19.48 -8.20
CA ASP A 162 -7.74 19.23 -8.54
C ASP A 162 -7.50 18.98 -10.04
N GLU A 163 -8.58 18.97 -10.84
CA GLU A 163 -8.55 18.79 -12.29
C GLU A 163 -7.82 17.50 -12.71
N ALA A 164 -7.96 16.45 -11.88
CA ALA A 164 -7.25 15.19 -12.07
C ALA A 164 -7.84 14.29 -13.17
N GLY A 165 -8.72 14.82 -14.03
CA GLY A 165 -9.37 14.11 -15.15
C GLY A 165 -8.46 13.82 -16.34
#